data_AF-A0A953FHZ8-F1
#
_entry.id   AF-A0A953FHZ8-F1
#
_cell.length_a   1.000
_cell.length_b   1.000
_cell.length_c   1.000
_cell.angle_alpha   90.00
_cell.angle_beta   90.00
_cell.angle_gamma   90.00
#
_symmetry.space_group_name_H-M   'P 1'
#
loop_
_entity.id
_entity.type
_entity.pdbx_description
1 polymer ?
#
loop_
_entity_poly.entity_id
_entity_poly.type
_entity_poly.pdbx_seq_one_letter_code
_entity_poly.pdbx_strand_id
1 'polypeptide(L)'
;MNNKTVPAFVLLSVVAGCQHVGAGKDSATEQLRGLVGQYRNDVPMSGLKSILVVTEEGCPGCNKSLARLVEDYLADTSTLVWVSAVGGMVDISPFKAEPERVVWDYGDSLRSLGIIKGSGAIFLDSGKIDTVIQLDARNLGTALALVSDRLSTPANAPADNPSR
;
A
#
# COMPACT_ATOMS: atom_id res chain seq x y z
N MET A 1 76.28 10.33 9.09
CA MET A 1 75.43 10.41 7.89
C MET A 1 74.52 9.20 7.87
N ASN A 2 73.21 9.45 7.96
CA ASN A 2 72.05 8.70 7.43
C ASN A 2 70.87 8.82 8.40
N ASN A 3 70.04 9.83 8.09
CA ASN A 3 68.81 10.15 8.80
C ASN A 3 67.66 9.28 8.27
N LYS A 4 66.83 8.87 9.21
CA LYS A 4 65.61 8.08 9.04
C LYS A 4 64.59 8.80 8.16
N THR A 5 63.83 8.07 7.35
CA THR A 5 62.46 8.47 7.01
C THR A 5 61.59 7.23 6.81
N VAL A 6 60.59 7.05 7.68
CA VAL A 6 59.51 6.07 7.55
C VAL A 6 58.31 6.82 6.98
N PRO A 7 57.68 6.39 5.89
CA PRO A 7 56.43 7.02 5.44
C PRO A 7 55.24 6.46 6.24
N ALA A 8 54.59 7.35 6.98
CA ALA A 8 53.28 7.13 7.56
C ALA A 8 52.21 7.30 6.47
N PHE A 9 51.53 6.21 6.11
CA PHE A 9 50.33 6.27 5.28
C PHE A 9 49.13 6.64 6.16
N VAL A 10 48.64 7.86 6.00
CA VAL A 10 47.41 8.35 6.62
C VAL A 10 46.23 7.70 5.92
N LEU A 11 45.43 6.94 6.68
CA LEU A 11 44.10 6.47 6.27
C LEU A 11 43.19 7.68 6.01
N LEU A 12 42.66 7.80 4.80
CA LEU A 12 41.51 8.64 4.51
C LEU A 12 40.24 7.77 4.52
N SER A 13 39.61 7.64 5.68
CA SER A 13 38.27 7.04 5.77
C SER A 13 37.26 8.04 5.22
N VAL A 14 36.86 7.89 3.96
CA VAL A 14 35.71 8.61 3.40
C VAL A 14 34.45 7.98 4.00
N VAL A 15 34.02 8.51 5.15
CA VAL A 15 32.70 8.19 5.70
C VAL A 15 31.70 9.02 4.91
N ALA A 16 31.26 8.50 3.77
CA ALA A 16 30.09 9.00 3.05
C ALA A 16 28.84 8.67 3.88
N GLY A 17 28.59 9.47 4.92
CA GLY A 17 27.41 9.38 5.75
C GLY A 17 26.20 9.94 5.00
N CYS A 18 25.53 9.12 4.19
CA CYS A 18 24.14 9.38 3.84
C CYS A 18 23.25 8.98 5.03
N GLN A 19 23.01 9.92 5.93
CA GLN A 19 21.96 9.81 6.94
C GLN A 19 20.59 9.89 6.25
N HIS A 20 20.02 8.75 5.85
CA HIS A 20 18.61 8.68 5.44
C HIS A 20 17.72 8.39 6.66
N VAL A 21 17.41 9.45 7.39
CA VAL A 21 16.34 9.45 8.40
C VAL A 21 15.01 9.55 7.65
N GLY A 22 14.48 8.39 7.23
CA GLY A 22 13.20 8.26 6.49
C GLY A 22 12.84 6.84 6.00
N ALA A 23 13.69 5.85 6.28
CA ALA A 23 13.78 4.57 5.57
C ALA A 23 12.53 3.65 5.58
N GLY A 24 11.49 3.92 6.36
CA GLY A 24 10.32 3.03 6.49
C GLY A 24 9.27 3.24 5.39
N LYS A 25 8.68 4.44 5.32
CA LYS A 25 7.55 4.72 4.42
C LYS A 25 7.96 4.91 2.97
N ASP A 26 9.12 5.52 2.74
CA ASP A 26 9.64 5.72 1.39
C ASP A 26 10.03 4.37 0.78
N SER A 27 10.59 3.45 1.57
CA SER A 27 10.89 2.09 1.11
C SER A 27 9.61 1.30 0.75
N ALA A 28 8.58 1.34 1.60
CA ALA A 28 7.31 0.66 1.30
C ALA A 28 6.60 1.26 0.08
N THR A 29 6.65 2.58 -0.11
CA THR A 29 6.09 3.27 -1.27
C THR A 29 6.79 2.86 -2.56
N GLU A 30 8.12 2.81 -2.58
CA GLU A 30 8.87 2.38 -3.77
C GLU A 30 8.64 0.89 -4.07
N GLN A 31 8.55 0.05 -3.06
CA GLN A 31 8.20 -1.37 -3.24
C GLN A 31 6.78 -1.54 -3.80
N LEU A 32 5.80 -0.79 -3.27
CA LEU A 32 4.44 -0.78 -3.80
C LEU A 32 4.41 -0.31 -5.25
N ARG A 33 5.12 0.77 -5.56
CA ARG A 33 5.24 1.28 -6.94
C ARG A 33 5.83 0.24 -7.88
N GLY A 34 6.88 -0.45 -7.44
CA GLY A 34 7.48 -1.55 -8.21
C GLY A 34 6.49 -2.67 -8.49
N LEU A 35 5.74 -3.10 -7.48
CA LEU A 35 4.69 -4.12 -7.64
C LEU A 35 3.56 -3.67 -8.56
N VAL A 36 3.01 -2.47 -8.36
CA VAL A 36 1.96 -1.93 -9.23
C VAL A 36 2.49 -1.84 -10.66
N GLY A 37 3.71 -1.38 -10.89
CA GLY A 37 4.32 -1.34 -12.22
C GLY A 37 4.54 -2.73 -12.83
N GLN A 38 4.80 -3.76 -12.03
CA GLN A 38 4.95 -5.14 -12.51
C GLN A 38 3.61 -5.74 -12.97
N TYR A 39 2.54 -5.51 -12.20
CA TYR A 39 1.21 -6.06 -12.50
C TYR A 39 0.41 -5.20 -13.49
N ARG A 40 0.59 -3.87 -13.44
CA ARG A 40 -0.22 -2.83 -14.09
C ARG A 40 0.65 -1.66 -14.52
N ASN A 41 1.53 -1.88 -15.48
CA ASN A 41 2.38 -0.83 -16.05
C ASN A 41 1.58 0.29 -16.76
N ASP A 42 0.31 0.05 -17.07
CA ASP A 42 -0.65 0.99 -17.65
C ASP A 42 -1.25 1.96 -16.62
N VAL A 43 -1.09 1.68 -15.32
CA VAL A 43 -1.67 2.48 -14.24
C VAL A 43 -0.59 3.30 -13.54
N PRO A 44 -0.55 4.64 -13.74
CA PRO A 44 0.40 5.48 -13.04
C PRO A 44 0.01 5.60 -11.56
N MET A 45 0.97 5.41 -10.65
CA MET A 45 0.76 5.57 -9.20
C MET A 45 0.16 6.94 -8.82
N SER A 46 0.51 8.00 -9.54
CA SER A 46 -0.03 9.35 -9.29
C SER A 46 -1.51 9.51 -9.64
N GLY A 47 -2.09 8.59 -10.43
CA GLY A 47 -3.51 8.56 -10.75
C GLY A 47 -4.36 7.78 -9.74
N LEU A 48 -3.72 7.08 -8.79
CA LEU A 48 -4.40 6.27 -7.79
C LEU A 48 -4.57 7.05 -6.48
N LYS A 49 -5.76 6.95 -5.90
CA LYS A 49 -6.10 7.39 -4.54
C LYS A 49 -6.08 6.24 -3.55
N SER A 50 -6.38 5.03 -4.01
CA SER A 50 -6.51 3.87 -3.14
C SER A 50 -6.17 2.57 -3.82
N ILE A 51 -5.70 1.62 -3.02
CA ILE A 51 -5.63 0.21 -3.36
C ILE A 51 -6.44 -0.56 -2.32
N LEU A 52 -7.50 -1.24 -2.76
CA LEU A 52 -8.37 -2.05 -1.93
C LEU A 52 -7.92 -3.50 -1.98
N VAL A 53 -7.45 -4.03 -0.85
CA VAL A 53 -6.80 -5.33 -0.77
C VAL A 53 -7.78 -6.35 -0.20
N VAL A 54 -8.15 -7.33 -1.01
CA VAL A 54 -9.08 -8.41 -0.64
C VAL A 54 -8.30 -9.73 -0.57
N THR A 55 -8.22 -10.30 0.62
CA THR A 55 -7.55 -11.58 0.85
C THR A 55 -8.47 -12.55 1.57
N GLU A 56 -8.03 -13.80 1.70
CA GLU A 56 -8.68 -14.81 2.55
C GLU A 56 -7.91 -15.04 3.85
N GLU A 57 -6.89 -14.24 4.11
CA GLU A 57 -6.01 -14.40 5.26
C GLU A 57 -6.57 -13.69 6.50
N GLY A 58 -6.22 -14.22 7.68
CA GLY A 58 -6.61 -13.61 8.95
C GLY A 58 -8.09 -13.78 9.29
N CYS A 59 -8.89 -12.73 9.14
CA CYS A 59 -10.26 -12.63 9.67
C CYS A 59 -11.32 -12.87 8.57
N PRO A 60 -12.02 -14.03 8.53
CA PRO A 60 -12.97 -14.33 7.45
C PRO A 60 -14.14 -13.34 7.37
N GLY A 61 -14.67 -12.89 8.52
CA GLY A 61 -15.74 -11.89 8.56
C GLY A 61 -15.30 -10.53 8.03
N CYS A 62 -14.06 -10.14 8.30
CA CYS A 62 -13.45 -8.91 7.82
C CYS A 62 -13.27 -8.96 6.30
N ASN A 63 -12.75 -10.08 5.80
CA ASN A 63 -12.52 -10.33 4.38
C ASN A 63 -13.84 -10.26 3.58
N LYS A 64 -14.90 -10.93 4.08
CA LYS A 64 -16.25 -10.85 3.47
C LYS A 64 -16.83 -9.45 3.50
N SER A 65 -16.68 -8.74 4.61
CA SER A 65 -17.25 -7.40 4.76
C SER A 65 -16.55 -6.38 3.87
N LEU A 66 -15.22 -6.48 3.76
CA LEU A 66 -14.48 -5.64 2.83
C LEU A 66 -14.84 -5.97 1.38
N ALA A 67 -14.85 -7.24 1.00
CA ALA A 67 -15.17 -7.63 -0.38
C ALA A 67 -16.49 -7.03 -0.85
N ARG A 68 -17.53 -7.10 -0.01
CA ARG A 68 -18.83 -6.45 -0.25
C ARG A 68 -18.71 -4.94 -0.40
N LEU A 69 -17.92 -4.26 0.43
CA LEU A 69 -17.67 -2.83 0.29
C LEU A 69 -16.98 -2.52 -1.03
N VAL A 70 -15.98 -3.32 -1.44
CA VAL A 70 -15.23 -3.10 -2.68
C VAL A 70 -16.13 -3.16 -3.92
N GLU A 71 -17.18 -3.99 -3.91
CA GLU A 71 -18.14 -4.09 -5.03
C GLU A 71 -18.71 -2.72 -5.43
N ASP A 72 -18.99 -1.84 -4.46
CA ASP A 72 -19.55 -0.50 -4.69
C ASP A 72 -18.54 0.46 -5.36
N TYR A 73 -17.24 0.13 -5.35
CA TYR A 73 -16.16 0.98 -5.84
C TYR A 73 -15.45 0.42 -7.08
N LEU A 74 -15.95 -0.68 -7.67
CA LEU A 74 -15.32 -1.28 -8.86
C LEU A 74 -15.27 -0.34 -10.07
N ALA A 75 -16.23 0.59 -10.17
CA ALA A 75 -16.27 1.58 -11.23
C ALA A 75 -15.32 2.78 -11.00
N ASP A 76 -14.74 2.94 -9.81
CA ASP A 76 -13.86 4.07 -9.50
C ASP A 76 -12.49 3.88 -10.16
N THR A 77 -12.22 4.73 -11.14
CA THR A 77 -10.98 4.66 -11.92
C THR A 77 -9.73 5.08 -11.16
N SER A 78 -9.90 5.72 -10.00
CA SER A 78 -8.83 6.14 -9.10
C SER A 78 -8.53 5.11 -8.01
N THR A 79 -9.21 3.96 -8.04
CA THR A 79 -9.00 2.86 -7.12
C THR A 79 -8.54 1.62 -7.88
N LEU A 80 -7.53 0.93 -7.33
CA LEU A 80 -7.10 -0.39 -7.79
C LEU A 80 -7.58 -1.44 -6.81
N VAL A 81 -8.14 -2.55 -7.27
CA VAL A 81 -8.53 -3.67 -6.42
C VAL A 81 -7.45 -4.74 -6.51
N TRP A 82 -6.89 -5.12 -5.37
CA TRP A 82 -5.82 -6.11 -5.27
C TRP A 82 -6.36 -7.37 -4.59
N VAL A 83 -6.51 -8.45 -5.37
CA VAL A 83 -7.15 -9.68 -4.92
C VAL A 83 -6.11 -10.78 -4.76
N SER A 84 -5.83 -11.14 -3.51
CA SER A 84 -5.05 -12.34 -3.16
C SER A 84 -5.96 -13.51 -2.78
N ALA A 85 -7.28 -13.29 -2.68
CA ALA A 85 -8.27 -14.32 -2.36
C ALA A 85 -8.45 -15.33 -3.49
N VAL A 86 -8.55 -16.63 -3.17
CA VAL A 86 -8.80 -17.68 -4.17
C VAL A 86 -10.29 -17.99 -4.38
N GLY A 87 -11.17 -17.42 -3.55
CA GLY A 87 -12.62 -17.54 -3.69
C GLY A 87 -13.27 -18.62 -2.83
N GLY A 88 -12.55 -19.20 -1.86
CA GLY A 88 -13.08 -20.23 -0.97
C GLY A 88 -13.91 -19.66 0.18
N MET A 89 -13.51 -18.51 0.74
CA MET A 89 -14.16 -17.84 1.85
C MET A 89 -14.80 -16.51 1.46
N VAL A 90 -14.29 -15.87 0.42
CA VAL A 90 -14.78 -14.59 -0.09
C VAL A 90 -15.34 -14.81 -1.49
N ASP A 91 -16.51 -14.22 -1.78
CA ASP A 91 -16.99 -14.19 -3.15
C ASP A 91 -16.16 -13.19 -3.96
N ILE A 92 -15.37 -13.70 -4.90
CA ILE A 92 -14.54 -12.90 -5.80
C ILE A 92 -15.17 -12.76 -7.20
N SER A 93 -16.37 -13.32 -7.40
CA SER A 93 -17.05 -13.25 -8.70
C SER A 93 -17.33 -11.82 -9.18
N PRO A 94 -17.68 -10.84 -8.32
CA PRO A 94 -17.89 -9.46 -8.78
C PRO A 94 -16.63 -8.84 -9.40
N PHE A 95 -15.45 -9.18 -8.88
CA PHE A 95 -14.17 -8.65 -9.37
C PHE A 95 -13.81 -9.15 -10.78
N LYS A 96 -14.48 -10.19 -11.29
CA LYS A 96 -14.26 -10.66 -12.67
C LYS A 96 -14.95 -9.79 -13.72
N ALA A 97 -15.90 -8.94 -13.31
CA ALA A 97 -16.62 -8.06 -14.23
C ALA A 97 -15.76 -6.89 -14.73
N GLU A 98 -14.79 -6.43 -13.92
CA GLU A 98 -13.95 -5.26 -14.19
C GLU A 98 -12.44 -5.63 -14.13
N PRO A 99 -11.96 -6.54 -15.01
CA PRO A 99 -10.60 -7.10 -14.91
C PRO A 99 -9.50 -6.04 -15.04
N GLU A 100 -9.74 -4.93 -15.74
CA GLU A 100 -8.85 -3.79 -15.86
C GLU A 100 -8.77 -2.94 -14.59
N ARG A 101 -9.52 -3.25 -13.54
CA ARG A 101 -9.41 -2.63 -12.21
C ARG A 101 -8.81 -3.56 -11.18
N VAL A 102 -8.60 -4.81 -11.55
CA VAL A 102 -8.24 -5.87 -10.61
C VAL A 102 -6.84 -6.36 -10.88
N VAL A 103 -6.04 -6.42 -9.83
CA VAL A 103 -4.78 -7.16 -9.79
C VAL A 103 -5.05 -8.48 -9.11
N TRP A 104 -4.84 -9.58 -9.84
CA TRP A 104 -4.92 -10.92 -9.30
C TRP A 104 -3.52 -11.36 -8.82
N ASP A 105 -3.32 -11.37 -7.51
CA ASP A 105 -2.03 -11.66 -6.86
C ASP A 105 -2.20 -12.80 -5.84
N TYR A 106 -2.41 -14.01 -6.35
CA TYR A 106 -2.53 -15.21 -5.49
C TYR A 106 -1.24 -15.54 -4.72
N GLY A 107 -0.12 -14.88 -5.03
CA GLY A 107 1.14 -14.99 -4.30
C GLY A 107 1.21 -14.14 -3.03
N ASP A 108 0.23 -13.25 -2.81
CA ASP A 108 0.14 -12.35 -1.66
C ASP A 108 1.40 -11.49 -1.45
N SER A 109 1.80 -10.82 -2.53
CA SER A 109 3.02 -10.03 -2.65
C SER A 109 3.02 -8.85 -1.67
N LEU A 110 1.87 -8.20 -1.45
CA LEU A 110 1.74 -7.09 -0.48
C LEU A 110 2.02 -7.53 0.96
N ARG A 111 1.57 -8.72 1.35
CA ARG A 111 1.89 -9.32 2.66
C ARG A 111 3.37 -9.66 2.77
N SER A 112 3.95 -10.21 1.71
CA SER A 112 5.38 -10.58 1.67
C SER A 112 6.30 -9.37 1.85
N LEU A 113 5.89 -8.19 1.39
CA LEU A 113 6.57 -6.91 1.61
C LEU A 113 6.28 -6.29 2.99
N GLY A 114 5.35 -6.84 3.77
CA GLY A 114 4.95 -6.29 5.06
C GLY A 114 4.13 -5.00 4.98
N ILE A 115 3.58 -4.66 3.80
CA ILE A 115 2.76 -3.46 3.60
C ILE A 115 1.41 -3.62 4.29
N ILE A 116 0.76 -4.77 4.08
CA ILE A 116 -0.51 -5.12 4.72
C ILE A 116 -0.61 -6.63 4.91
N LYS A 117 -1.12 -7.10 6.05
CA LYS A 117 -1.11 -8.54 6.39
C LYS A 117 -2.41 -9.29 6.06
N GLY A 118 -3.44 -8.59 5.64
CA GLY A 118 -4.76 -9.15 5.33
C GLY A 118 -5.59 -8.14 4.57
N SER A 119 -6.92 -8.29 4.64
CA SER A 119 -7.83 -7.37 3.96
C SER A 119 -7.76 -5.94 4.51
N GLY A 120 -7.80 -4.96 3.62
CA GLY A 120 -7.73 -3.55 3.99
C GLY A 120 -7.69 -2.58 2.83
N ALA A 121 -7.32 -1.34 3.13
CA ALA A 121 -7.16 -0.28 2.16
C ALA A 121 -5.80 0.41 2.36
N ILE A 122 -5.12 0.68 1.24
CA ILE A 122 -3.92 1.50 1.18
C ILE A 122 -4.32 2.80 0.49
N PHE A 123 -4.34 3.90 1.23
CA PHE A 123 -4.62 5.22 0.69
C PHE A 123 -3.33 5.89 0.24
N LEU A 124 -3.43 6.56 -0.90
CA LEU A 124 -2.32 7.20 -1.58
C LEU A 124 -2.55 8.71 -1.64
N ASP A 125 -1.50 9.46 -1.38
CA ASP A 125 -1.42 10.88 -1.71
C ASP A 125 -0.27 11.07 -2.69
N SER A 126 -0.58 11.61 -3.88
CA SER A 126 0.40 11.93 -4.91
C SER A 126 1.31 10.73 -5.27
N GLY A 127 0.73 9.52 -5.30
CA GLY A 127 1.43 8.27 -5.60
C GLY A 127 2.33 7.75 -4.48
N LYS A 128 2.16 8.24 -3.24
CA LYS A 128 2.84 7.75 -2.04
C LYS A 128 1.86 7.19 -1.03
N ILE A 129 2.29 6.21 -0.23
CA ILE A 129 1.46 5.67 0.85
C ILE A 129 1.26 6.76 1.91
N ASP A 130 0.02 7.22 2.06
CA ASP A 130 -0.40 8.08 3.15
C ASP A 130 -0.75 7.23 4.38
N THR A 131 -1.76 6.39 4.22
CA THR A 131 -2.39 5.62 5.29
C THR A 131 -2.66 4.18 4.85
N VAL A 132 -2.38 3.21 5.72
CA VAL A 132 -2.80 1.82 5.56
C VAL A 132 -3.81 1.49 6.64
N ILE A 133 -5.00 1.08 6.24
CA ILE A 133 -6.05 0.61 7.15
C ILE A 133 -6.20 -0.89 6.95
N GLN A 134 -5.70 -1.66 7.91
CA GLN A 134 -5.95 -3.09 7.96
C GLN A 134 -7.22 -3.35 8.75
N LEU A 135 -8.10 -4.20 8.21
CA LEU A 135 -9.28 -4.64 8.95
C LEU A 135 -8.90 -5.77 9.91
N ASP A 136 -9.37 -5.65 11.15
CA ASP A 136 -9.29 -6.72 12.12
C ASP A 136 -10.64 -6.92 12.83
N ALA A 137 -10.81 -8.09 13.45
CA ALA A 137 -12.09 -8.46 14.05
C ALA A 137 -12.49 -7.55 15.22
N ARG A 138 -11.53 -6.92 15.90
CA ARG A 138 -11.77 -6.11 17.11
C ARG A 138 -12.33 -4.73 16.78
N ASN A 139 -12.05 -4.21 15.58
CA ASN A 139 -12.42 -2.87 15.18
C ASN A 139 -13.16 -2.80 13.83
N LEU A 140 -13.67 -3.93 13.34
CA LEU A 140 -14.22 -4.08 11.99
C LEU A 140 -15.17 -2.94 11.57
N GLY A 141 -16.17 -2.62 12.40
CA GLY A 141 -17.15 -1.57 12.09
C GLY A 141 -16.50 -0.19 11.92
N THR A 142 -15.61 0.20 12.84
CA THR A 142 -14.89 1.47 12.78
C THR A 142 -13.94 1.53 11.59
N ALA A 143 -13.22 0.43 11.31
CA ALA A 143 -12.30 0.36 10.18
C ALA A 143 -13.04 0.46 8.84
N LEU A 144 -14.16 -0.25 8.68
CA LEU A 144 -15.00 -0.16 7.48
C LEU A 144 -15.58 1.24 7.28
N ALA A 145 -16.07 1.87 8.35
CA ALA A 145 -16.58 3.23 8.29
C ALA A 145 -15.48 4.21 7.83
N LEU A 146 -14.26 4.10 8.38
CA LEU A 146 -13.14 4.94 7.99
C LEU A 146 -12.69 4.71 6.54
N VAL A 147 -12.69 3.46 6.07
CA VAL A 147 -12.42 3.14 4.67
C VAL A 147 -13.47 3.77 3.76
N SER A 148 -14.76 3.57 4.06
CA SER A 148 -15.86 4.11 3.24
C SER A 148 -15.85 5.64 3.17
N ASP A 149 -15.61 6.30 4.31
CA ASP A 149 -15.52 7.77 4.40
C ASP A 149 -14.36 8.34 3.56
N ARG A 150 -13.18 7.71 3.64
CA ARG A 150 -12.01 8.08 2.85
C ARG A 150 -12.21 7.85 1.35
N LEU A 151 -12.91 6.77 0.96
CA LEU A 151 -13.24 6.50 -0.44
C LEU A 151 -14.27 7.50 -1.00
N SER A 152 -15.19 7.98 -0.15
CA SER A 152 -16.20 8.97 -0.52
C SER A 152 -15.64 10.39 -0.62
N THR A 153 -14.50 10.66 0.01
CA THR A 153 -13.89 11.99 0.02
C THR A 153 -13.09 12.24 -1.28
N PRO A 154 -13.38 13.29 -2.05
CA PRO A 154 -12.58 13.64 -3.22
C PRO A 154 -11.16 14.03 -2.78
N ALA A 155 -10.12 13.57 -3.50
CA ALA A 155 -8.71 13.78 -3.16
C ALA A 155 -8.25 15.25 -3.06
N ASN A 156 -9.12 16.21 -3.42
CA ASN A 156 -8.87 17.65 -3.33
C ASN A 156 -9.80 18.35 -2.33
N ALA A 157 -10.51 17.62 -1.47
CA ALA A 157 -11.25 18.25 -0.38
C ALA A 157 -10.23 18.93 0.55
N PRO A 158 -10.29 20.26 0.74
CA PRO A 158 -9.46 20.91 1.73
C PRO A 158 -9.75 20.25 3.08
N ALA A 159 -8.69 19.94 3.84
CA ALA A 159 -8.85 19.46 5.21
C ALA A 159 -9.72 20.47 5.96
N ASP A 160 -10.98 20.14 6.18
CA ASP A 160 -11.90 21.00 6.91
C ASP A 160 -11.28 21.20 8.29
N ASN A 161 -10.79 22.41 8.52
CA ASN A 161 -10.25 22.85 9.78
C ASN A 161 -11.43 22.91 10.75
N PRO A 162 -11.56 22.02 11.74
CA PRO A 162 -12.65 22.10 12.71
C PRO A 162 -12.40 23.36 13.55
N SER A 163 -12.99 24.45 13.10
CA SER A 163 -12.96 25.72 13.81
C SER A 163 -13.95 25.66 14.96
N ARG A 164 -13.40 25.43 16.15
CA ARG A 164 -13.95 25.66 17.50
C ARG A 164 -15.02 24.71 18.04
#